data_AF-A0ABD1WL73-F1
#
_entry.id   AF-A0ABD1WL73-F1
#
_cell.length_a   1.000
_cell.length_b   1.000
_cell.length_c   1.000
_cell.angle_alpha   90.00
_cell.angle_beta   90.00
_cell.angle_gamma   90.00
#
_symmetry.space_group_name_H-M   'P 1'
#
loop_
_entity.id
_entity.type
_entity.pdbx_description
1 polymer ?
#
loop_
_entity_poly.entity_id
_entity_poly.type
_entity_poly.pdbx_seq_one_letter_code
_entity_poly.pdbx_strand_id
1 'polypeptide(L)'
;MVISSRGRYLINWLVSALMKLQHPNRLDNASLVTIYGPKVKFDRGPALAFDLYDWKGEKVEPVLVQKLADRNNISLGRGVLNHIWFSEKYEEDEAEGPGEKRQRERNNKKQE
;
A
#
# COMPACT_ATOMS: atom_id res chain seq x y z
N MET A 1 -28.28 16.61 7.64
CA MET A 1 -28.09 15.38 8.48
C MET A 1 -28.50 14.08 7.76
N VAL A 2 -28.30 13.96 6.44
CA VAL A 2 -28.60 12.72 5.65
C VAL A 2 -27.41 12.32 4.75
N ILE A 3 -26.61 13.29 4.32
CA ILE A 3 -25.41 13.06 3.50
C ILE A 3 -24.31 12.32 4.31
N SER A 4 -24.09 12.72 5.57
CA SER A 4 -23.10 12.09 6.45
C SER A 4 -23.45 10.66 6.85
N SER A 5 -24.74 10.30 6.91
CA SER A 5 -25.18 8.91 7.11
C SER A 5 -24.94 8.07 5.86
N ARG A 6 -25.31 8.57 4.68
CA ARG A 6 -25.08 7.87 3.41
C ARG A 6 -23.59 7.56 3.16
N GLY A 7 -22.70 8.54 3.38
CA GLY A 7 -21.26 8.33 3.23
C GLY A 7 -20.71 7.26 4.16
N ARG A 8 -21.16 7.23 5.42
CA ARG A 8 -20.77 6.20 6.40
C ARG A 8 -21.24 4.80 6.01
N TYR A 9 -22.46 4.65 5.51
CA TYR A 9 -22.93 3.34 5.05
C TYR A 9 -22.14 2.86 3.84
N LEU A 10 -21.84 3.75 2.88
CA LEU A 10 -21.06 3.40 1.70
C LEU A 10 -19.62 3.00 2.05
N ILE A 11 -18.94 3.74 2.92
CA ILE A 11 -17.55 3.40 3.29
C ILE A 11 -17.51 2.09 4.09
N ASN A 12 -18.47 1.86 4.99
CA ASN A 12 -18.56 0.61 5.75
C ASN A 12 -18.90 -0.58 4.85
N TRP A 13 -19.77 -0.39 3.87
CA TRP A 13 -20.05 -1.40 2.84
C TRP A 13 -18.78 -1.72 2.03
N LEU A 14 -18.06 -0.70 1.56
CA LEU A 14 -16.85 -0.87 0.77
C LEU A 14 -15.77 -1.62 1.55
N VAL A 15 -15.53 -1.24 2.80
CA VAL A 15 -14.57 -1.92 3.69
C VAL A 15 -14.96 -3.39 3.89
N SER A 16 -16.24 -3.64 4.16
CA SER A 16 -16.73 -5.01 4.36
C SER A 16 -16.64 -5.85 3.09
N ALA A 17 -16.82 -5.24 1.92
CA ALA A 17 -16.67 -5.91 0.63
C ALA A 17 -15.20 -6.25 0.34
N LEU A 18 -14.28 -5.30 0.55
CA LEU A 18 -12.85 -5.50 0.32
C LEU A 18 -12.24 -6.54 1.27
N MET A 19 -12.67 -6.58 2.53
CA MET A 19 -12.22 -7.60 3.49
C MET A 19 -12.65 -9.03 3.13
N LYS A 20 -13.63 -9.21 2.24
CA LYS A 20 -14.07 -10.52 1.76
C LYS A 20 -13.28 -11.00 0.55
N LEU A 21 -12.44 -10.16 -0.05
CA LEU A 21 -11.60 -10.54 -1.18
C LEU A 21 -10.43 -11.39 -0.70
N GLN A 22 -10.38 -12.63 -1.18
CA GLN A 22 -9.34 -13.60 -0.85
C GLN A 22 -8.70 -14.16 -2.12
N HIS A 23 -7.45 -14.57 -2.02
CA HIS A 23 -6.78 -15.24 -3.13
C HIS A 23 -7.40 -16.63 -3.37
N PRO A 24 -7.76 -16.96 -4.62
CA PRO A 24 -8.09 -18.32 -4.97
C PRO A 24 -6.85 -19.21 -4.79
N ASN A 25 -7.04 -20.41 -4.27
CA ASN A 25 -6.00 -21.46 -4.15
C ASN A 25 -4.90 -21.25 -3.10
N ARG A 26 -5.08 -20.37 -2.09
CA ARG A 26 -4.18 -20.34 -0.93
C ARG A 26 -4.82 -21.08 0.26
N LEU A 27 -4.10 -22.03 0.84
CA LEU A 27 -4.58 -22.90 1.94
C LEU A 27 -4.95 -22.10 3.21
N ASP A 28 -4.44 -20.87 3.32
CA ASP A 28 -4.54 -20.00 4.49
C ASP A 28 -5.56 -18.85 4.33
N ASN A 29 -6.42 -18.87 3.30
CA ASN A 29 -7.44 -17.84 3.05
C ASN A 29 -6.88 -16.41 3.07
N ALA A 30 -5.74 -16.20 2.43
CA ALA A 30 -5.05 -14.93 2.51
C ALA A 30 -5.85 -13.78 1.90
N SER A 31 -5.96 -12.71 2.67
CA SER A 31 -6.60 -11.47 2.26
C SER A 31 -5.86 -10.85 1.09
N LEU A 32 -6.60 -10.46 0.06
CA LEU A 32 -6.06 -9.74 -1.09
C LEU A 32 -5.72 -8.28 -0.76
N VAL A 33 -6.35 -7.75 0.29
CA VAL A 33 -6.27 -6.34 0.67
C VAL A 33 -5.79 -6.19 2.12
N THR A 34 -4.86 -5.27 2.37
CA THR A 34 -4.55 -4.78 3.73
C THR A 34 -5.14 -3.39 3.88
N ILE A 35 -6.12 -3.23 4.78
CA ILE A 35 -6.77 -1.94 5.02
C ILE A 35 -6.05 -1.21 6.17
N TYR A 36 -5.69 0.05 5.92
CA TYR A 36 -5.16 0.95 6.93
C TYR A 36 -6.29 1.72 7.63
N GLY A 37 -6.17 1.81 8.96
CA GLY A 37 -7.11 2.54 9.82
C GLY A 37 -8.25 1.69 10.39
N PRO A 38 -9.21 2.33 11.09
CA PRO A 38 -10.28 1.63 11.80
C PRO A 38 -11.19 0.90 10.82
N LYS A 39 -11.36 -0.42 10.98
CA LYS A 39 -12.16 -1.27 10.08
C LYS A 39 -13.61 -0.77 9.93
N VAL A 40 -14.46 -1.07 10.90
CA VAL A 40 -15.86 -0.59 10.94
C VAL A 40 -16.01 0.18 12.25
N LYS A 41 -16.06 1.51 12.16
CA LYS A 41 -16.33 2.40 13.30
C LYS A 41 -17.26 3.53 12.85
N PHE A 42 -18.06 4.02 13.79
CA PHE A 42 -19.06 5.06 13.54
C PHE A 42 -18.42 6.40 13.11
N ASP A 43 -17.21 6.67 13.60
CA ASP A 43 -16.46 7.90 13.39
C ASP A 43 -15.45 7.81 12.23
N ARG A 44 -15.55 6.79 11.38
CA ARG A 44 -14.68 6.65 10.21
C ARG A 44 -15.03 7.71 9.16
N GLY A 45 -14.03 8.44 8.69
CA GLY A 45 -14.16 9.37 7.56
C GLY A 45 -14.42 8.65 6.22
N PRO A 46 -14.75 9.39 5.14
CA PRO A 46 -15.10 8.81 3.83
C PRO A 46 -13.90 8.26 3.03
N ALA A 47 -12.69 8.28 3.60
CA ALA A 47 -11.47 7.84 2.93
C ALA A 47 -11.03 6.45 3.41
N LEU A 48 -10.41 5.70 2.49
CA LEU A 48 -9.87 4.37 2.73
C LEU A 48 -8.49 4.27 2.07
N ALA A 49 -7.48 3.95 2.88
CA ALA A 49 -6.15 3.60 2.39
C ALA A 49 -5.98 2.08 2.52
N PHE A 50 -5.43 1.45 1.48
CA PHE A 50 -5.22 0.01 1.46
C PHE A 50 -4.08 -0.37 0.51
N ASP A 51 -3.46 -1.52 0.79
CA ASP A 51 -2.51 -2.18 -0.09
C ASP A 51 -3.14 -3.43 -0.72
N LEU A 52 -2.70 -3.78 -1.93
CA LEU A 52 -3.09 -4.99 -2.66
C LEU A 52 -1.93 -5.96 -2.72
N TYR A 53 -2.20 -7.25 -2.59
CA TYR A 53 -1.20 -8.31 -2.59
C TYR A 53 -1.49 -9.33 -3.69
N ASP A 54 -0.43 -9.98 -4.17
CA ASP A 54 -0.50 -11.10 -5.09
C ASP A 54 -0.64 -12.44 -4.33
N TRP A 55 -0.91 -13.54 -5.03
CA TRP A 55 -1.00 -14.89 -4.44
C TRP A 55 0.28 -15.33 -3.71
N LYS A 56 1.43 -14.72 -4.05
CA LYS A 56 2.72 -14.90 -3.37
C LYS A 56 2.88 -14.07 -2.10
N GLY A 57 1.95 -13.16 -1.81
CA GLY A 57 2.03 -12.21 -0.68
C GLY A 57 2.87 -10.96 -0.98
N GLU A 58 3.26 -10.73 -2.24
CA GLU A 58 3.99 -9.52 -2.66
C GLU A 58 3.02 -8.39 -2.99
N LYS A 59 3.42 -7.13 -2.75
CA LYS A 59 2.56 -5.97 -3.08
C LYS A 59 2.39 -5.85 -4.59
N VAL A 60 1.16 -5.66 -5.03
CA VAL A 60 0.84 -5.44 -6.44
C VAL A 60 1.26 -4.03 -6.84
N GLU A 61 2.07 -3.91 -7.88
CA GLU A 61 2.48 -2.60 -8.37
C GLU A 61 1.29 -1.78 -8.89
N PRO A 62 1.19 -0.47 -8.55
CA PRO A 62 0.11 0.40 -9.01
C PRO A 62 -0.04 0.45 -10.55
N VAL A 63 1.06 0.27 -11.29
CA VAL A 63 1.04 0.20 -12.77
C VAL A 63 0.19 -0.96 -13.24
N LEU A 64 0.33 -2.13 -12.60
CA LEU A 64 -0.40 -3.32 -12.98
C LEU A 64 -1.89 -3.16 -12.67
N VAL A 65 -2.22 -2.57 -11.51
CA VAL A 65 -3.61 -2.25 -11.12
C VAL A 65 -4.27 -1.35 -12.16
N GLN A 66 -3.58 -0.29 -12.59
CA GLN A 66 -4.10 0.64 -13.61
C GLN A 66 -4.35 -0.08 -14.94
N LYS A 67 -3.38 -0.87 -15.43
CA LYS A 67 -3.54 -1.65 -16.68
C LYS A 67 -4.71 -2.62 -16.62
N LEU A 68 -4.95 -3.26 -15.48
CA LEU A 68 -6.09 -4.16 -15.28
C LEU A 68 -7.42 -3.40 -15.25
N ALA A 69 -7.44 -2.22 -14.63
CA ALA A 69 -8.62 -1.35 -14.61
C ALA A 69 -8.99 -0.86 -16.02
N ASP A 70 -8.01 -0.44 -16.81
CA ASP A 70 -8.21 0.02 -18.19
C ASP A 70 -8.87 -1.09 -19.05
N ARG A 71 -8.42 -2.35 -18.89
CA ARG A 71 -9.02 -3.51 -19.58
C ARG A 71 -10.47 -3.76 -19.20
N ASN A 72 -10.88 -3.32 -18.00
CA ASN A 72 -12.25 -3.44 -17.50
C ASN A 72 -13.06 -2.14 -17.67
N ASN A 73 -12.58 -1.19 -18.48
CA ASN A 73 -13.20 0.13 -18.70
C ASN A 73 -13.36 0.95 -17.42
N ILE A 74 -12.44 0.78 -16.46
CA ILE A 74 -12.38 1.55 -15.21
C ILE A 74 -11.23 2.54 -15.32
N SER A 75 -11.55 3.83 -15.32
CA SER A 75 -10.54 4.90 -15.35
C SER A 75 -9.93 5.10 -13.96
N LEU A 76 -8.66 4.71 -13.80
CA LEU A 76 -7.87 4.97 -12.58
C LEU A 76 -6.69 5.90 -12.89
N GLY A 77 -6.48 6.89 -12.03
CA GLY A 77 -5.28 7.73 -12.02
C GLY A 77 -4.25 7.21 -11.03
N ARG A 78 -2.97 7.42 -11.32
CA ARG A 78 -1.86 7.13 -10.41
C ARG A 78 -1.22 8.44 -9.95
N GLY A 79 -0.99 8.58 -8.65
CA GLY A 79 -0.21 9.66 -8.06
C GLY A 79 0.99 9.11 -7.31
N VAL A 80 2.11 9.82 -7.36
CA VAL A 80 3.28 9.54 -6.52
C VAL A 80 3.44 10.70 -5.55
N LEU A 81 3.48 10.38 -4.26
CA LEU A 81 3.78 11.34 -3.22
C LEU A 81 5.30 11.36 -3.00
N ASN A 82 5.93 12.48 -3.33
CA ASN A 82 7.36 12.70 -3.10
C ASN A 82 7.56 13.57 -1.84
N HIS A 83 8.72 13.46 -1.21
CA HIS A 83 9.11 14.25 -0.04
C HIS A 83 8.24 14.04 1.22
N ILE A 84 7.63 12.86 1.36
CA ILE A 84 6.96 12.45 2.59
C ILE A 84 7.99 11.87 3.57
N TRP A 85 8.03 12.40 4.79
CA TRP A 85 8.87 11.89 5.88
C TRP A 85 8.00 11.17 6.89
N PHE A 86 8.29 9.89 7.14
CA PHE A 86 7.65 9.11 8.19
C PHE A 86 8.65 8.93 9.33
N SER A 87 8.33 9.44 10.52
CA SER A 87 9.22 9.37 11.69
C SER A 87 9.40 7.96 12.26
N GLU A 88 8.56 6.99 11.84
CA GLU A 88 8.47 5.66 12.49
C GLU A 88 9.01 4.50 11.63
N LYS A 89 9.44 4.72 10.38
CA LYS A 89 9.64 3.61 9.41
C LYS A 89 11.03 3.39 8.83
N TYR A 90 12.07 4.06 9.33
CA TYR A 90 13.41 3.96 8.74
C TYR A 90 14.50 3.43 9.68
N GLU A 91 14.16 2.72 10.76
CA GLU A 91 15.21 1.98 11.50
C GLU A 91 15.67 0.71 10.77
N GLU A 92 14.94 0.22 9.76
CA GLU A 92 15.34 -0.97 8.99
C GLU A 92 16.12 -0.63 7.69
N ASP A 93 15.97 0.58 7.14
CA ASP A 93 16.65 0.99 5.89
C ASP A 93 17.94 1.82 6.12
N GLU A 94 18.16 2.38 7.33
CA GLU A 94 19.37 3.16 7.65
C GLU A 94 20.63 2.32 7.90
N ALA A 95 20.56 0.99 7.83
CA ALA A 95 21.75 0.13 7.90
C ALA A 95 22.60 0.13 6.61
N GLU A 96 22.08 0.64 5.48
CA GLU A 96 22.85 0.77 4.23
C GLU A 96 22.84 2.21 3.67
N GLY A 97 23.28 3.15 4.50
CA GLY A 97 23.48 4.53 4.08
C GLY A 97 24.53 4.70 2.95
N PRO A 98 24.34 5.62 1.98
CA PRO A 98 25.27 5.90 0.88
C PRO A 98 26.61 6.53 1.29
N GLY A 99 26.87 6.66 2.60
CA GLY A 99 28.13 7.13 3.17
C GLY A 99 29.25 6.08 3.16
N GLU A 100 28.93 4.81 3.39
CA GLU A 100 29.98 3.76 3.50
C GLU A 100 30.55 3.32 2.15
N LYS A 101 29.75 3.36 1.08
CA LYS A 101 30.22 3.01 -0.28
C LYS A 101 31.33 3.95 -0.77
N ARG A 102 31.27 5.24 -0.42
CA ARG A 102 32.31 6.23 -0.78
C ARG A 102 33.61 6.08 0.02
N GLN A 103 33.56 5.51 1.23
CA GLN A 103 34.75 5.30 2.05
C GLN A 103 35.54 4.07 1.59
N ARG A 104 34.85 2.98 1.21
CA ARG A 104 35.48 1.73 0.71
C ARG A 104 36.22 1.93 -0.62
N GLU A 105 35.65 2.69 -1.54
CA GLU A 105 36.33 3.01 -2.82
C GLU A 105 37.57 3.90 -2.65
N ARG A 106 37.56 4.81 -1.66
CA ARG A 106 38.73 5.66 -1.35
C ARG A 106 39.87 4.88 -0.68
N ASN A 107 39.55 3.85 0.09
CA ASN A 107 40.57 3.04 0.76
C ASN A 107 41.24 2.05 -0.20
N ASN A 108 40.50 1.49 -1.17
CA ASN A 108 41.09 0.58 -2.17
C ASN A 108 42.03 1.29 -3.16
N LYS A 109 41.82 2.58 -3.46
CA LYS A 109 42.72 3.37 -4.32
C LYS A 109 44.02 3.85 -3.64
N LYS A 110 44.19 3.61 -2.34
CA LYS A 110 45.41 3.99 -1.60
C LYS A 110 46.37 2.82 -1.37
N GLN A 111 46.03 1.62 -1.87
CA GLN A 111 46.86 0.41 -1.74
C GLN A 111 47.40 -0.11 -3.09
N GLU A 112 47.22 0.65 -4.18
CA GLU A 112 47.97 0.49 -5.44
C GLU A 112 49.01 1.61 -5.59
#